data_AF-A0A8H3DY26-F1
#
_entry.id   AF-A0A8H3DY26-F1
#
_cell.length_a   1.000
_cell.length_b   1.000
_cell.length_c   1.000
_cell.angle_alpha   90.00
_cell.angle_beta   90.00
_cell.angle_gamma   90.00
#
_symmetry.space_group_name_H-M   'P 1'
#
loop_
_entity.id
_entity.type
_entity.pdbx_description
1 polymer ?
#
loop_
_entity_poly.entity_id
_entity_poly.type
_entity_poly.pdbx_seq_one_letter_code
_entity_poly.pdbx_strand_id
1 'polypeptide(L)' 'MAAKKRCQHEDGCKSPVLRIVGQCPHCTSQFCGTHRLPEHHQCTGMSECRQQAFEKNKARLEQERTVASKMTTA' A
#
# COMPACT_ATOMS: atom_id res chain seq x y z
N MET A 1 -4.28 11.88 -31.71
CA MET A 1 -4.45 10.57 -31.03
C MET A 1 -3.60 10.57 -29.76
N ALA A 2 -4.18 10.65 -28.57
CA ALA A 2 -3.39 10.64 -27.32
C ALA A 2 -2.61 9.33 -27.20
N ALA A 3 -1.32 9.41 -26.89
CA ALA A 3 -0.45 8.25 -26.74
C ALA A 3 -1.03 7.29 -25.69
N LYS A 4 -1.22 6.02 -26.05
CA LYS A 4 -1.62 4.99 -25.07
C LYS A 4 -0.49 4.87 -24.04
N LYS A 5 -0.82 5.12 -22.77
CA LYS A 5 0.12 4.90 -21.66
C LYS A 5 0.50 3.41 -21.62
N ARG A 6 1.79 3.15 -21.43
CA ARG A 6 2.38 1.81 -21.35
C ARG A 6 2.63 1.44 -19.91
N CYS A 7 2.68 0.14 -19.66
CA CYS A 7 2.96 -0.42 -18.36
C CYS A 7 4.29 0.13 -17.81
N GLN A 8 4.28 0.59 -16.56
CA GLN A 8 5.46 1.16 -15.87
C GLN A 8 6.19 0.11 -15.03
N HIS A 9 6.17 -1.14 -15.48
CA HIS A 9 6.85 -2.24 -14.80
C HIS A 9 8.34 -2.25 -15.14
N GLU A 10 9.19 -2.58 -14.16
CA GLU A 10 10.65 -2.52 -14.27
C GLU A 10 11.23 -3.52 -15.29
N ASP A 11 10.54 -4.63 -15.57
CA ASP A 11 10.94 -5.60 -16.60
C ASP A 11 10.75 -5.09 -18.05
N GLY A 12 10.49 -3.79 -18.26
CA GLY A 12 10.38 -3.19 -19.59
C GLY A 12 9.11 -3.62 -20.35
N CYS A 13 8.01 -3.84 -19.62
CA CYS A 13 6.75 -4.29 -20.20
C CYS A 13 6.16 -3.24 -21.17
N LYS A 14 5.98 -3.58 -22.45
CA LYS A 14 5.44 -2.66 -23.48
C LYS A 14 3.91 -2.70 -23.63
N SER A 15 3.24 -3.51 -22.82
CA SER A 15 1.79 -3.72 -22.87
C SER A 15 1.00 -2.44 -22.52
N PRO A 16 -0.21 -2.27 -23.08
CA PRO A 16 -1.04 -1.11 -22.77
C PRO A 16 -1.54 -1.14 -21.32
N VAL A 17 -1.60 0.03 -20.69
CA VAL A 17 -2.18 0.22 -19.36
C VAL A 17 -3.69 0.02 -19.40
N LEU A 18 -4.25 -0.59 -18.35
CA LEU A 18 -5.69 -0.62 -18.12
C LEU A 18 -6.17 0.74 -17.57
N ARG A 19 -7.07 1.43 -18.29
CA ARG A 19 -7.46 2.80 -17.92
C ARG A 19 -8.22 2.92 -16.60
N ILE A 20 -8.96 1.89 -16.20
CA ILE A 20 -9.82 1.91 -15.02
C ILE A 20 -9.12 1.22 -13.84
N VAL A 21 -8.56 0.03 -14.07
CA VAL A 21 -8.00 -0.83 -13.02
C VAL A 21 -6.48 -0.97 -13.08
N GLY A 22 -5.81 -0.19 -13.93
CA GLY A 22 -4.36 -0.27 -14.11
C GLY A 22 -3.58 0.61 -13.14
N GLN A 23 -4.22 1.49 -12.38
CA GLN A 23 -3.54 2.33 -11.40
C GLN A 23 -3.44 1.59 -10.06
N CYS A 24 -2.22 1.39 -9.56
CA CYS A 24 -1.99 0.79 -8.24
C CYS A 24 -2.32 1.83 -7.14
N PRO A 25 -3.10 1.48 -6.10
CA PRO A 25 -3.47 2.41 -5.04
C PRO A 25 -2.31 2.77 -4.10
N HIS A 26 -1.24 1.97 -4.09
CA HIS A 26 -0.10 2.15 -3.18
C HIS A 26 0.99 3.05 -3.81
N CYS A 27 1.45 2.72 -5.01
CA CYS A 27 2.51 3.49 -5.69
C CYS A 27 1.96 4.49 -6.74
N THR A 28 0.65 4.51 -7.01
CA THR A 28 -0.01 5.35 -8.03
C THR A 28 0.48 5.17 -9.48
N SER A 29 1.38 4.21 -9.72
CA SER A 29 1.89 3.82 -11.03
C SER A 29 0.86 3.06 -11.85
N GLN A 30 1.06 3.06 -13.17
CA GLN A 30 0.13 2.51 -14.14
C GLN A 30 0.63 1.22 -14.79
N PHE A 31 -0.20 0.17 -14.77
CA PHE A 31 0.15 -1.18 -15.17
C PHE A 31 -0.85 -1.81 -16.15
N CYS A 32 -0.39 -2.85 -16.84
CA CYS A 32 -1.21 -3.69 -17.72
C CYS A 32 -1.97 -4.76 -16.91
N GLY A 33 -2.82 -5.55 -17.59
CA GLY A 33 -3.61 -6.59 -16.95
C GLY A 33 -2.80 -7.64 -16.19
N THR A 34 -1.57 -7.94 -16.61
CA THR A 34 -0.71 -8.92 -15.92
C THR A 34 -0.01 -8.32 -14.71
N HIS A 35 0.46 -7.07 -14.78
CA HIS A 35 1.25 -6.43 -13.72
C HIS A 35 0.43 -5.55 -12.76
N ARG A 36 -0.91 -5.55 -12.86
CA ARG A 36 -1.78 -4.73 -12.00
C ARG A 36 -1.72 -5.10 -10.51
N LEU A 37 -1.35 -6.33 -10.18
CA LEU A 37 -1.26 -6.79 -8.80
C LEU A 37 0.07 -6.35 -8.16
N PRO A 38 0.08 -5.92 -6.89
CA PRO A 38 1.30 -5.53 -6.17
C PRO A 38 2.41 -6.59 -6.21
N GLU A 39 2.04 -7.87 -6.15
CA GLU A 39 2.96 -9.02 -6.23
C GLU A 39 3.70 -9.10 -7.58
N HIS A 40 3.05 -8.69 -8.67
CA HIS A 40 3.61 -8.81 -10.02
C HIS A 40 4.53 -7.65 -10.39
N HIS A 41 4.35 -6.47 -9.80
CA HIS A 41 5.21 -5.31 -10.05
C HIS A 41 6.12 -4.95 -8.87
N GLN A 42 6.22 -5.85 -7.88
CA GLN A 42 7.02 -5.65 -6.66
C GLN A 42 6.78 -4.27 -6.05
N CYS A 43 5.51 -3.99 -5.71
CA CYS A 43 5.10 -2.66 -5.30
C CYS A 43 5.91 -2.11 -4.12
N THR A 44 6.65 -1.02 -4.36
CA THR A 44 7.43 -0.32 -3.33
C THR A 44 6.57 0.27 -2.23
N GLY A 45 5.33 0.67 -2.54
CA GLY A 45 4.40 1.25 -1.56
C GLY A 45 3.81 0.25 -0.54
N MET A 46 4.05 -1.06 -0.71
CA MET A 46 3.57 -2.07 0.25
C MET A 46 4.32 -2.00 1.59
N SER A 47 5.62 -1.68 1.57
CA SER A 47 6.43 -1.55 2.79
C SER A 47 5.97 -0.37 3.64
N GLU A 48 5.76 0.80 3.02
CA GLU A 48 5.25 1.99 3.69
C GLU A 48 3.84 1.78 4.22
N CYS A 49 2.94 1.16 3.44
CA CYS A 49 1.60 0.84 3.89
C CYS A 49 1.60 -0.07 5.13
N ARG A 50 2.52 -1.04 5.18
CA ARG A 50 2.69 -1.95 6.32
C ARG A 50 3.21 -1.21 7.55
N GLN A 51 4.19 -0.33 7.38
CA GLN A 51 4.75 0.48 8.46
C GLN A 51 3.68 1.40 9.05
N GLN A 52 2.91 2.09 8.20
CA GLN A 52 1.81 2.96 8.65
C GLN A 52 0.72 2.20 9.40
N ALA A 53 0.36 0.99 8.94
CA ALA A 53 -0.59 0.14 9.64
C ALA A 53 -0.06 -0.29 11.01
N PHE A 54 1.23 -0.63 11.08
CA PHE A 54 1.89 -1.01 12.33
C PHE A 54 1.91 0.15 13.33
N GLU A 55 2.26 1.36 12.90
CA GLU A 55 2.27 2.56 13.75
C GLU A 55 0.87 2.89 14.29
N LYS A 56 -0.16 2.82 13.43
CA LYS A 56 -1.55 3.03 13.86
C LYS A 56 -1.98 1.99 14.90
N ASN A 57 -1.66 0.71 14.68
CA ASN A 57 -1.98 -0.34 15.64
C ASN A 57 -1.21 -0.16 16.95
N LYS A 58 0.07 0.21 16.87
CA LYS A 58 0.89 0.52 18.05
C LYS A 58 0.28 1.68 18.85
N ALA A 59 -0.05 2.79 18.19
CA ALA A 59 -0.65 3.95 18.84
C ALA A 59 -1.99 3.58 19.52
N ARG A 60 -2.83 2.79 18.85
CA ARG A 60 -4.08 2.28 19.43
C ARG A 60 -3.83 1.37 20.64
N LEU A 61 -2.89 0.44 20.55
CA LEU A 61 -2.52 -0.44 21.66
C LEU A 61 -1.99 0.34 22.87
N GLU A 62 -1.19 1.38 22.63
CA GLU A 62 -0.68 2.26 23.68
C GLU A 62 -1.78 3.12 24.32
N GLN A 63 -2.76 3.58 23.52
CA GLN A 63 -3.94 4.31 24.01
C GLN A 63 -4.90 3.43 24.83
N GLU A 64 -5.12 2.19 24.38
CA GLU A 64 -6.01 1.22 25.03
C GLU A 64 -5.31 0.44 26.15
N ARG A 65 -4.01 0.71 26.41
CA ARG A 65 -3.24 0.08 27.48
C ARG A 65 -3.88 0.40 28.83
N THR A 66 -4.44 -0.63 29.48
CA THR A 66 -4.95 -0.53 30.84
C THR A 66 -3.83 -0.12 31.80
N VAL A 67 -3.95 1.07 32.40
CA VAL A 67 -3.12 1.48 33.54
C VAL A 67 -3.67 0.79 34.79
N ALA A 68 -2.79 0.15 35.55
CA ALA A 68 -3.18 -0.47 36.82
C ALA A 68 -3.83 0.60 37.70
N SER A 69 -5.09 0.37 38.09
CA SER A 69 -5.77 1.25 39.05
C SER A 69 -4.96 1.27 40.33
N LYS A 70 -4.56 2.47 40.75
CA LYS A 70 -3.93 2.67 42.05
C LYS A 70 -4.98 2.36 43.11
N MET A 71 -5.03 1.13 43.59
CA MET A 71 -5.83 0.79 44.77
C MET A 71 -5.16 1.46 45.98
N THR A 72 -5.62 2.66 46.34
CA THR A 72 -5.36 3.24 47.66
C THR A 72 -6.37 2.62 48.62
N THR A 73 -6.00 1.49 49.21
CA THR A 73 -6.74 0.93 50.35
C THR A 73 -6.45 1.78 51.57
N ALA A 74 -7.50 2.38 52.12
CA ALA A 74 -7.54 3.14 53.36
C ALA A 74 -7.42 2.24 54.59
#